data_AF-A0A835AB60-F1
#
_entry.id   AF-A0A835AB60-F1
#
_cell.length_a   1.000
_cell.length_b   1.000
_cell.length_c   1.000
_cell.angle_alpha   90.00
_cell.angle_beta   90.00
_cell.angle_gamma   90.00
#
_symmetry.space_group_name_H-M   'P 1'
#
loop_
_entity.id
_entity.type
_entity.pdbx_description
1 polymer ?
#
loop_
_entity_poly.entity_id
_entity_poly.type
_entity_poly.pdbx_seq_one_letter_code
_entity_poly.pdbx_strand_id
1 'polypeptide(L)'
;MNRTLVTFAAELLQSEQSDDDHKIAVSVLHVVIGREERRAGAIQQIRSSEQLVGRLVRLLSSESAVLDACLVKAVAQTSHDTGETRVSIKSDTKEIIVRSLQILCKLADDPEICTEMCNSKVLVSKIMASLTPSLHIAIADEAATVEAVRASLDVLDKLTSRTGCPDIQQLVIMLSDDGASKEHRTVMAQLLAQFCANCRTDEDRDRLRPIISTALSTVLKTMCDTQCTNDDADSWKLLGSYLGLTKHICVNLAITADAFAAAVKGIPEGDHVFVTKLKEIVDTCMDRFSRNSCVDSDDDCLVIMKSAAKLATWMMKTNRDYIKYFCQVNILEKLEAATVAMANLEKYMLLTGGFPDESELHGETLSSLMESVKDSVSQQQA
;
A
#
# COMPACT_ATOMS: atom_id res chain seq x y z
N MET A 1 16.55 41.76 12.41
CA MET A 1 16.15 40.33 12.47
C MET A 1 16.84 39.64 11.30
N ASN A 2 17.77 38.71 11.55
CA ASN A 2 18.45 37.98 10.47
C ASN A 2 17.49 36.92 9.93
N ARG A 3 16.82 37.22 8.80
CA ARG A 3 15.90 36.30 8.15
C ARG A 3 16.70 35.22 7.43
N THR A 4 16.57 33.96 7.86
CA THR A 4 17.14 32.82 7.15
C THR A 4 16.19 32.36 6.06
N LEU A 5 16.68 31.59 5.08
CA LEU A 5 15.82 31.00 4.05
C LEU A 5 14.79 30.02 4.64
N VAL A 6 15.10 29.39 5.77
CA VAL A 6 14.16 28.51 6.50
C VAL A 6 13.05 29.34 7.13
N THR A 7 13.36 30.45 7.80
CA THR A 7 12.32 31.35 8.35
C THR A 7 11.51 32.03 7.26
N PHE A 8 12.14 32.36 6.12
CA PHE A 8 11.45 32.88 4.94
C PHE A 8 10.42 31.87 4.41
N ALA A 9 10.83 30.61 4.21
CA ALA A 9 9.91 29.55 3.81
C ALA A 9 8.80 29.32 4.86
N ALA A 10 9.13 29.34 6.16
CA ALA A 10 8.17 29.20 7.24
C ALA A 10 7.09 30.29 7.27
N GLU A 11 7.42 31.51 6.84
CA GLU A 11 6.46 32.60 6.69
C GLU A 11 5.58 32.41 5.45
N LEU A 12 6.14 31.94 4.34
CA LEU A 12 5.36 31.62 3.14
C LEU A 12 4.36 30.47 3.39
N LEU A 13 4.73 29.49 4.23
CA LEU A 13 3.83 28.42 4.68
C LEU A 13 2.68 28.92 5.59
N GLN A 14 2.68 30.18 6.01
CA GLN A 14 1.59 30.79 6.80
C GLN A 14 0.57 31.53 5.93
N SER A 15 0.82 31.64 4.61
CA SER A 15 -0.08 32.32 3.69
C SER A 15 -1.36 31.51 3.51
N GLU A 16 -2.48 31.96 4.08
CA GLU A 16 -3.74 31.20 4.09
C GLU A 16 -4.37 30.97 2.70
N GLN A 17 -3.90 31.66 1.64
CA GLN A 17 -4.60 31.72 0.34
C GLN A 17 -3.72 31.76 -0.92
N SER A 18 -2.40 31.56 -0.84
CA SER A 18 -1.52 31.58 -2.02
C SER A 18 -0.87 30.23 -2.26
N ASP A 19 -1.45 29.44 -3.17
CA ASP A 19 -0.83 28.21 -3.67
C ASP A 19 0.59 28.48 -4.17
N ASP A 20 0.85 29.64 -4.77
CA ASP A 20 2.18 29.99 -5.27
C ASP A 20 3.18 30.25 -4.13
N ASP A 21 2.75 30.81 -2.99
CA ASP A 21 3.62 30.97 -1.82
C ASP A 21 4.04 29.59 -1.26
N HIS A 22 3.11 28.63 -1.26
CA HIS A 22 3.41 27.25 -0.85
C HIS A 22 4.41 26.57 -1.78
N LYS A 23 4.27 26.75 -3.10
CA LYS A 23 5.22 26.22 -4.10
C LYS A 23 6.61 26.82 -3.95
N ILE A 24 6.68 28.13 -3.71
CA ILE A 24 7.93 28.85 -3.46
C ILE A 24 8.56 28.33 -2.17
N ALA A 25 7.78 28.13 -1.11
CA ALA A 25 8.26 27.58 0.15
C ALA A 25 8.88 26.18 -0.01
N VAL A 26 8.18 25.27 -0.70
CA VAL A 26 8.69 23.92 -1.01
C VAL A 26 9.98 23.99 -1.82
N SER A 27 10.05 24.85 -2.83
CA SER A 27 11.24 25.01 -3.67
C SER A 27 12.44 25.56 -2.89
N VAL A 28 12.21 26.55 -2.02
CA VAL A 28 13.26 27.11 -1.14
C VAL A 28 13.76 26.05 -0.17
N LEU A 29 12.87 25.29 0.48
CA LEU A 29 13.25 24.22 1.40
C LEU A 29 14.00 23.11 0.70
N HIS A 30 13.56 22.69 -0.49
CA HIS A 30 14.24 21.68 -1.29
C HIS A 30 15.70 22.08 -1.57
N VAL A 31 15.93 23.33 -1.98
CA VAL A 31 17.28 23.84 -2.24
C VAL A 31 18.12 23.92 -0.97
N VAL A 32 17.55 24.40 0.13
CA VAL A 32 18.30 24.62 1.38
C VAL A 32 18.66 23.29 2.06
N ILE A 33 17.72 22.35 2.15
CA ILE A 33 17.92 21.01 2.70
C ILE A 33 18.74 20.14 1.72
N GLY A 34 18.63 20.43 0.42
CA GLY A 34 19.36 19.74 -0.64
C GLY A 34 20.87 19.90 -0.56
N ARG A 35 21.35 21.08 -0.16
CA ARG A 35 22.78 21.39 -0.04
C ARG A 35 23.38 20.83 1.25
N GLU A 36 24.31 19.90 1.12
CA GLU A 36 24.95 19.20 2.23
C GLU A 36 25.54 20.16 3.28
N GLU A 37 26.24 21.20 2.85
CA GLU A 37 26.86 22.23 3.71
C GLU A 37 25.86 22.98 4.60
N ARG A 38 24.60 23.11 4.16
CA ARG A 38 23.56 23.89 4.87
C ARG A 38 22.49 23.00 5.50
N ARG A 39 22.47 21.70 5.17
CA ARG A 39 21.45 20.75 5.58
C ARG A 39 21.34 20.66 7.10
N ALA A 40 22.45 20.42 7.80
CA ALA A 40 22.44 20.25 9.25
C ALA A 40 21.90 21.51 9.97
N GLY A 41 22.32 22.70 9.52
CA GLY A 41 21.83 23.97 10.07
C GLY A 41 20.36 24.22 9.76
N ALA A 42 19.87 23.82 8.58
CA ALA A 42 18.47 23.95 8.20
C ALA A 42 17.57 22.98 8.98
N ILE A 43 17.97 21.71 9.11
CA ILE A 43 17.27 20.72 9.93
C ILE A 43 17.23 21.17 11.37
N GLN A 44 18.34 21.70 11.92
CA GLN A 44 18.36 22.22 13.28
C GLN A 44 17.37 23.39 13.49
N GLN A 45 17.24 24.29 12.50
CA GLN A 45 16.26 25.39 12.56
C GLN A 45 14.82 24.89 12.47
N ILE A 46 14.56 23.87 11.65
CA ILE A 46 13.26 23.22 11.54
C ILE A 46 12.90 22.54 12.86
N ARG A 47 13.83 21.76 13.41
CA ARG A 47 13.69 21.08 14.70
C ARG A 47 13.48 22.03 15.86
N SER A 48 14.18 23.17 15.87
CA SER A 48 14.04 24.17 16.93
C SER A 48 12.68 24.89 16.92
N SER A 49 11.81 24.57 15.96
CA SER A 49 10.46 25.12 15.83
C SER A 49 9.44 24.00 15.65
N GLU A 50 8.86 23.54 16.75
CA GLU A 50 7.77 22.55 16.77
C GLU A 50 6.59 22.97 15.87
N GLN A 51 6.30 24.29 15.81
CA GLN A 51 5.30 24.83 14.90
C GLN A 51 5.66 24.65 13.42
N LEU A 52 6.95 24.70 13.06
CA LEU A 52 7.40 24.54 11.68
C LEU A 52 7.35 23.09 11.24
N VAL A 53 7.72 22.13 12.10
CA VAL A 53 7.58 20.69 11.80
C VAL A 53 6.11 20.33 11.60
N GLY A 54 5.26 20.70 12.56
CA GLY A 54 3.82 20.45 12.46
C GLY A 54 3.16 21.17 11.27
N ARG A 55 3.66 22.34 10.84
CA ARG A 55 3.18 23.04 9.63
C ARG A 55 3.67 22.41 8.34
N LEU A 56 4.90 21.90 8.30
CA LEU A 56 5.42 21.15 7.14
C LEU A 56 4.62 19.87 6.96
N VAL A 57 4.41 19.12 8.04
CA VAL A 57 3.54 17.95 8.06
C VAL A 57 2.13 18.34 7.63
N ARG A 58 1.54 19.39 8.21
CA ARG A 58 0.19 19.85 7.85
C ARG A 58 0.09 20.35 6.42
N LEU A 59 1.06 21.04 5.86
CA LEU A 59 1.05 21.49 4.47
C LEU A 59 1.13 20.30 3.50
N LEU A 60 1.94 19.31 3.83
CA LEU A 60 2.04 18.06 3.09
C LEU A 60 0.79 17.17 3.30
N SER A 61 0.05 17.39 4.38
CA SER A 61 -1.20 16.69 4.75
C SER A 61 -2.51 17.42 4.41
N SER A 62 -2.50 18.74 4.13
CA SER A 62 -3.70 19.60 3.98
C SER A 62 -4.37 19.46 2.61
N GLU A 63 -5.68 19.77 2.57
CA GLU A 63 -6.54 19.83 1.37
C GLU A 63 -6.11 20.90 0.35
N SER A 64 -5.23 21.84 0.72
CA SER A 64 -4.71 22.87 -0.19
C SER A 64 -3.42 22.44 -0.90
N ALA A 65 -3.59 21.81 -2.07
CA ALA A 65 -2.86 22.13 -3.30
C ALA A 65 -1.56 21.41 -3.75
N VAL A 66 -0.94 20.49 -3.00
CA VAL A 66 0.22 19.72 -3.58
C VAL A 66 -0.10 18.25 -3.81
N LEU A 67 -0.47 17.51 -2.77
CA LEU A 67 -0.85 16.10 -2.89
C LEU A 67 -2.35 15.94 -3.20
N ASP A 68 -3.23 16.74 -2.58
CA ASP A 68 -4.68 16.66 -2.78
C ASP A 68 -5.13 17.19 -4.14
N ALA A 69 -4.60 18.33 -4.62
CA ALA A 69 -4.99 18.83 -5.95
C ALA A 69 -4.52 17.93 -7.10
N CYS A 70 -3.67 16.94 -6.83
CA CYS A 70 -3.34 15.87 -7.79
C CYS A 70 -4.16 14.61 -7.53
N LEU A 71 -4.33 14.18 -6.28
CA LEU A 71 -5.10 12.98 -5.92
C LEU A 71 -6.61 13.20 -6.06
N VAL A 72 -7.18 14.23 -5.46
CA VAL A 72 -8.61 14.59 -5.55
C VAL A 72 -8.97 15.03 -6.97
N LYS A 73 -8.06 15.66 -7.71
CA LYS A 73 -8.35 16.08 -9.10
C LYS A 73 -8.21 14.93 -10.11
N ALA A 74 -7.28 14.00 -9.89
CA ALA A 74 -7.23 12.74 -10.63
C ALA A 74 -8.42 11.82 -10.29
N VAL A 75 -8.92 11.84 -9.05
CA VAL A 75 -10.06 11.01 -8.61
C VAL A 75 -11.43 11.65 -8.92
N ALA A 76 -11.57 12.98 -8.85
CA ALA A 76 -12.86 13.66 -9.06
C ALA A 76 -13.17 13.97 -10.54
N GLN A 77 -12.17 14.00 -11.43
CA GLN A 77 -12.38 14.36 -12.85
C GLN A 77 -12.39 13.17 -13.80
N THR A 78 -12.09 11.96 -13.32
CA THR A 78 -12.43 10.70 -14.00
C THR A 78 -13.93 10.37 -13.88
N SER A 79 -14.66 11.03 -12.97
CA SER A 79 -16.10 10.84 -12.74
C SER A 79 -17.00 11.74 -13.62
N HIS A 80 -16.45 12.75 -14.30
CA HIS A 80 -17.23 13.70 -15.11
C HIS A 80 -16.44 14.20 -16.34
N ASP A 81 -16.27 13.36 -17.37
CA ASP A 81 -16.52 13.74 -18.77
C ASP A 81 -16.15 12.59 -19.72
N THR A 82 -17.15 12.10 -20.44
CA THR A 82 -17.01 11.27 -21.63
C THR A 82 -16.42 12.10 -22.76
N GLY A 83 -15.09 12.06 -22.90
CA GLY A 83 -14.39 12.66 -24.03
C GLY A 83 -12.89 12.79 -23.73
N GLU A 84 -12.08 12.04 -24.46
CA GLU A 84 -10.61 12.03 -24.43
C GLU A 84 -9.98 13.37 -24.00
N THR A 85 -9.70 13.49 -22.71
CA THR A 85 -8.78 14.51 -22.21
C THR A 85 -7.94 13.84 -21.14
N ARG A 86 -6.79 13.27 -21.53
CA ARG A 86 -5.73 12.89 -20.58
C ARG A 86 -5.30 14.15 -19.84
N VAL A 87 -5.85 14.37 -18.64
CA VAL A 87 -5.52 15.54 -17.83
C VAL A 87 -4.14 15.31 -17.22
N SER A 88 -3.12 15.71 -17.97
CA SER A 88 -1.75 15.83 -17.49
C SER A 88 -1.73 16.83 -16.35
N ILE A 89 -1.25 16.42 -15.16
CA ILE A 89 -0.91 17.35 -14.09
C ILE A 89 0.03 18.42 -14.69
N LYS A 90 -0.13 19.71 -14.34
CA LYS A 90 0.79 20.75 -14.86
C LYS A 90 2.24 20.41 -14.46
N SER A 91 3.20 20.64 -15.36
CA SER A 91 4.63 20.35 -15.15
C SER A 91 5.12 20.77 -13.77
N ASP A 92 4.77 21.99 -13.36
CA ASP A 92 5.18 22.57 -12.08
C ASP A 92 4.70 21.72 -10.89
N THR A 93 3.47 21.22 -10.93
CA THR A 93 2.89 20.43 -9.84
C THR A 93 3.53 19.05 -9.70
N LYS A 94 3.92 18.42 -10.82
CA LYS A 94 4.68 17.15 -10.81
C LYS A 94 6.01 17.32 -10.08
N GLU A 95 6.72 18.39 -10.41
CA GLU A 95 8.01 18.71 -9.80
C GLU A 95 7.89 19.01 -8.30
N ILE A 96 6.79 19.65 -7.88
CA ILE A 96 6.53 19.93 -6.46
C ILE A 96 6.27 18.64 -5.68
N ILE A 97 5.56 17.66 -6.25
CA ILE A 97 5.34 16.35 -5.59
C ILE A 97 6.69 15.67 -5.34
N VAL A 98 7.52 15.56 -6.38
CA VAL A 98 8.85 14.94 -6.29
C VAL A 98 9.71 15.66 -5.24
N ARG A 99 9.77 16.99 -5.29
CA ARG A 99 10.54 17.80 -4.32
C ARG A 99 10.04 17.65 -2.89
N SER A 100 8.72 17.54 -2.70
CA SER A 100 8.10 17.34 -1.39
C SER A 100 8.50 16.00 -0.79
N LEU A 101 8.44 14.93 -1.56
CA LEU A 101 8.87 13.59 -1.14
C LEU A 101 10.38 13.54 -0.85
N GLN A 102 11.20 14.21 -1.65
CA GLN A 102 12.64 14.32 -1.42
C GLN A 102 12.97 15.15 -0.16
N ILE A 103 12.18 16.17 0.17
CA ILE A 103 12.31 16.90 1.44
C ILE A 103 11.98 15.96 2.60
N LEU A 104 10.85 15.25 2.53
CA LEU A 104 10.46 14.27 3.55
C LEU A 104 11.54 13.22 3.76
N CYS A 105 12.15 12.72 2.69
CA CYS A 105 13.24 11.74 2.76
C CYS A 105 14.43 12.28 3.54
N LYS A 106 14.82 13.54 3.31
CA LYS A 106 15.94 14.20 4.01
C LYS A 106 15.59 14.62 5.43
N LEU A 107 14.33 14.93 5.71
CA LEU A 107 13.84 15.22 7.05
C LEU A 107 13.78 13.95 7.91
N ALA A 108 13.43 12.81 7.33
CA ALA A 108 13.43 11.51 8.01
C ALA A 108 14.83 11.02 8.43
N ASP A 109 15.91 11.69 7.98
CA ASP A 109 17.26 11.47 8.51
C ASP A 109 17.40 11.93 9.98
N ASP A 110 16.50 12.78 10.47
CA ASP A 110 16.41 13.19 11.87
C ASP A 110 15.41 12.29 12.64
N PRO A 111 15.81 11.63 13.74
CA PRO A 111 14.94 10.70 14.47
C PRO A 111 13.68 11.33 15.08
N GLU A 112 13.72 12.59 15.50
CA GLU A 112 12.59 13.27 16.15
C GLU A 112 11.55 13.64 15.10
N ILE A 113 12.00 14.20 13.98
CA ILE A 113 11.13 14.50 12.83
C ILE A 113 10.56 13.22 12.21
N CYS A 114 11.37 12.16 12.10
CA CYS A 114 10.93 10.85 11.63
C CYS A 114 9.78 10.29 12.49
N THR A 115 9.88 10.41 13.82
CA THR A 115 8.82 9.98 14.74
C THR A 115 7.54 10.79 14.56
N GLU A 116 7.64 12.11 14.39
CA GLU A 116 6.48 12.97 14.13
C GLU A 116 5.81 12.65 12.78
N MET A 117 6.61 12.40 11.74
CA MET A 117 6.13 11.96 10.43
C MET A 117 5.38 10.63 10.51
N CYS A 118 5.95 9.63 11.21
CA CYS A 118 5.33 8.33 11.44
C CYS A 118 3.99 8.42 12.20
N ASN A 119 3.89 9.33 13.17
CA ASN A 119 2.66 9.53 13.94
C ASN A 119 1.56 10.26 13.14
N SER A 120 1.91 10.93 12.04
CA SER A 120 0.95 11.60 11.17
C SER A 120 0.30 10.62 10.19
N LYS A 121 -0.87 10.08 10.59
CA LYS A 121 -1.68 9.16 9.77
C LYS A 121 -1.94 9.69 8.35
N VAL A 122 -2.26 10.98 8.24
CA VAL A 122 -2.56 11.65 6.96
C VAL A 122 -1.31 11.79 6.08
N LEU A 123 -0.14 12.00 6.68
CA LEU A 123 1.10 12.09 5.90
C LEU A 123 1.52 10.72 5.39
N VAL A 124 1.48 9.70 6.25
CA VAL A 124 1.81 8.32 5.88
C VAL A 124 0.87 7.81 4.78
N SER A 125 -0.43 8.06 4.87
CA SER A 125 -1.38 7.67 3.82
C SER A 125 -1.10 8.36 2.50
N LYS A 126 -0.68 9.63 2.51
CA LYS A 126 -0.30 10.38 1.28
C LYS A 126 1.02 9.90 0.68
N ILE A 127 2.02 9.56 1.51
CA ILE A 127 3.26 8.92 1.03
C ILE A 127 2.91 7.57 0.38
N MET A 128 2.05 6.77 0.99
CA MET A 128 1.60 5.50 0.40
C MET A 128 0.77 5.69 -0.87
N ALA A 129 -0.14 6.67 -0.89
CA ALA A 129 -0.94 7.00 -2.07
C ALA A 129 -0.06 7.38 -3.28
N SER A 130 1.14 7.92 -3.02
CA SER A 130 2.09 8.25 -4.08
C SER A 130 2.78 7.05 -4.73
N LEU A 131 2.60 5.84 -4.17
CA LEU A 131 3.02 4.57 -4.77
C LEU A 131 1.91 3.92 -5.61
N THR A 132 0.72 4.55 -5.69
CA THR A 132 -0.42 3.96 -6.40
C THR A 132 -0.36 4.22 -7.91
N PRO A 133 -0.81 3.27 -8.75
CA PRO A 133 -0.88 3.46 -10.21
C PRO A 133 -1.66 4.71 -10.64
N SER A 134 -2.67 5.10 -9.86
CA SER A 134 -3.48 6.30 -10.11
C SER A 134 -2.65 7.58 -10.13
N LEU A 135 -1.62 7.70 -9.29
CA LEU A 135 -0.73 8.86 -9.33
C LEU A 135 0.23 8.80 -10.53
N HIS A 136 0.70 7.60 -10.89
CA HIS A 136 1.61 7.40 -12.02
C HIS A 136 0.95 7.82 -13.35
N ILE A 137 -0.32 7.46 -13.53
CA ILE A 137 -1.14 7.85 -14.69
C ILE A 137 -1.35 9.38 -14.71
N ALA A 138 -1.59 10.00 -13.55
CA ALA A 138 -1.82 11.44 -13.46
C ALA A 138 -0.54 12.27 -13.70
N ILE A 139 0.62 11.77 -13.26
CA ILE A 139 1.92 12.39 -13.54
C ILE A 139 2.22 12.30 -15.04
N ALA A 140 1.89 11.21 -15.73
CA ALA A 140 2.05 11.07 -17.19
C ALA A 140 3.46 11.48 -17.69
N ASP A 141 4.47 11.31 -16.84
CA ASP A 141 5.89 11.58 -17.07
C ASP A 141 6.69 10.49 -16.36
N GLU A 142 7.37 9.65 -17.13
CA GLU A 142 8.01 8.43 -16.64
C GLU A 142 9.16 8.74 -15.67
N ALA A 143 9.96 9.78 -15.97
CA ALA A 143 11.09 10.18 -15.13
C ALA A 143 10.63 10.73 -13.77
N ALA A 144 9.66 11.65 -13.77
CA ALA A 144 9.10 12.22 -12.53
C ALA A 144 8.35 11.16 -11.70
N THR A 145 7.69 10.21 -12.36
CA THR A 145 7.02 9.08 -11.68
C THR A 145 8.04 8.21 -10.96
N VAL A 146 9.11 7.80 -11.67
CA VAL A 146 10.19 7.00 -11.09
C VAL A 146 10.87 7.72 -9.92
N GLU A 147 11.08 9.03 -10.02
CA GLU A 147 11.64 9.82 -8.90
C GLU A 147 10.69 9.95 -7.71
N ALA A 148 9.38 10.13 -7.95
CA ALA A 148 8.38 10.17 -6.90
C ALA A 148 8.32 8.83 -6.16
N VAL A 149 8.21 7.71 -6.90
CA VAL A 149 8.19 6.35 -6.33
C VAL A 149 9.45 6.10 -5.51
N ARG A 150 10.64 6.38 -6.08
CA ARG A 150 11.91 6.21 -5.37
C ARG A 150 11.95 7.03 -4.08
N ALA A 151 11.57 8.31 -4.13
CA ALA A 151 11.58 9.17 -2.96
C ALA A 151 10.57 8.69 -1.90
N SER A 152 9.41 8.21 -2.29
CA SER A 152 8.40 7.64 -1.39
C SER A 152 8.88 6.36 -0.73
N LEU A 153 9.50 5.46 -1.49
CA LEU A 153 10.13 4.27 -0.96
C LEU A 153 11.28 4.60 -0.01
N ASP A 154 12.13 5.59 -0.33
CA ASP A 154 13.20 6.03 0.57
C ASP A 154 12.66 6.65 1.87
N VAL A 155 11.55 7.41 1.80
CA VAL A 155 10.87 7.91 3.00
C VAL A 155 10.38 6.74 3.83
N LEU A 156 9.67 5.80 3.21
CA LEU A 156 9.14 4.64 3.92
C LEU A 156 10.27 3.81 4.52
N ASP A 157 11.34 3.51 3.78
CA ASP A 157 12.52 2.80 4.27
C ASP A 157 13.12 3.49 5.51
N LYS A 158 13.17 4.82 5.56
CA LYS A 158 13.64 5.55 6.75
C LYS A 158 12.66 5.52 7.91
N LEU A 159 11.36 5.61 7.61
CA LEU A 159 10.28 5.47 8.60
C LEU A 159 10.20 4.04 9.15
N THR A 160 10.65 3.04 8.40
CA THR A 160 10.63 1.61 8.75
C THR A 160 11.94 1.12 9.36
N SER A 161 13.09 1.69 9.00
CA SER A 161 14.43 1.26 9.45
C SER A 161 14.88 1.86 10.78
N ARG A 162 14.34 3.04 11.17
CA ARG A 162 14.66 3.70 12.44
C ARG A 162 13.49 3.61 13.41
N THR A 163 13.84 3.56 14.69
CA THR A 163 13.03 3.40 15.92
C THR A 163 11.88 4.41 16.13
N GLY A 164 11.44 5.12 15.09
CA GLY A 164 10.37 6.13 15.10
C GLY A 164 9.08 5.70 14.39
N CYS A 165 9.02 4.55 13.71
CA CYS A 165 7.73 3.94 13.37
C CYS A 165 6.92 3.78 14.66
N PRO A 166 5.56 3.89 14.66
CA PRO A 166 4.80 3.22 15.70
C PRO A 166 5.38 1.80 15.81
N ASP A 167 5.69 1.37 17.03
CA ASP A 167 6.11 0.00 17.31
C ASP A 167 5.30 -0.92 16.38
N ILE A 168 5.92 -1.86 15.68
CA ILE A 168 5.19 -2.74 14.77
C ILE A 168 4.04 -3.41 15.54
N GLN A 169 4.20 -3.60 16.86
CA GLN A 169 3.10 -3.95 17.78
C GLN A 169 1.95 -2.93 17.78
N GLN A 170 2.23 -1.64 17.83
CA GLN A 170 1.25 -0.57 17.72
C GLN A 170 0.55 -0.54 16.35
N LEU A 171 1.23 -0.85 15.24
CA LEU A 171 0.58 -1.05 13.94
C LEU A 171 -0.41 -2.22 13.99
N VAL A 172 0.00 -3.33 14.62
CA VAL A 172 -0.86 -4.51 14.82
C VAL A 172 -2.05 -4.21 15.74
N ILE A 173 -1.86 -3.39 16.78
CA ILE A 173 -2.95 -2.91 17.63
C ILE A 173 -3.94 -2.08 16.81
N MET A 174 -3.46 -1.20 15.93
CA MET A 174 -4.33 -0.36 15.08
C MET A 174 -5.10 -1.17 14.02
N LEU A 175 -4.61 -2.33 13.58
CA LEU A 175 -5.39 -3.27 12.75
C LEU A 175 -6.61 -3.84 13.49
N SER A 176 -6.50 -3.95 14.81
CA SER A 176 -7.49 -4.57 15.71
C SER A 176 -8.46 -3.57 16.34
N ASP A 177 -8.26 -2.27 16.11
CA ASP A 177 -9.10 -1.22 16.68
C ASP A 177 -10.39 -1.06 15.87
N ASP A 178 -11.48 -1.63 16.38
CA ASP A 178 -12.83 -1.51 15.78
C ASP A 178 -13.33 -0.05 15.76
N GLY A 179 -12.74 0.84 16.57
CA GLY A 179 -12.99 2.28 16.53
C GLY A 179 -12.28 3.01 15.40
N ALA A 180 -11.31 2.38 14.74
CA ALA A 180 -10.59 2.97 13.61
C ALA A 180 -11.39 2.85 12.30
N SER A 181 -11.33 3.90 11.47
CA SER A 181 -11.96 3.86 10.14
C SER A 181 -11.36 2.73 9.28
N LYS A 182 -12.16 2.20 8.36
CA LYS A 182 -11.71 1.15 7.42
C LYS A 182 -10.50 1.61 6.62
N GLU A 183 -10.51 2.86 6.16
CA GLU A 183 -9.38 3.48 5.46
C GLU A 183 -8.08 3.44 6.27
N HIS A 184 -8.12 3.78 7.56
CA HIS A 184 -6.94 3.69 8.42
C HIS A 184 -6.42 2.26 8.51
N ARG A 185 -7.31 1.28 8.70
CA ARG A 185 -6.94 -0.14 8.77
C ARG A 185 -6.36 -0.65 7.45
N THR A 186 -6.91 -0.23 6.32
CA THR A 186 -6.38 -0.51 4.97
C THR A 186 -4.94 -0.02 4.84
N VAL A 187 -4.66 1.23 5.21
CA VAL A 187 -3.30 1.80 5.12
C VAL A 187 -2.32 1.07 6.03
N MET A 188 -2.71 0.74 7.26
CA MET A 188 -1.84 -0.03 8.18
C MET A 188 -1.54 -1.43 7.63
N ALA A 189 -2.53 -2.09 7.03
CA ALA A 189 -2.35 -3.41 6.43
C ALA A 189 -1.40 -3.37 5.23
N GLN A 190 -1.53 -2.37 4.37
CA GLN A 190 -0.62 -2.16 3.23
C GLN A 190 0.82 -1.90 3.69
N LEU A 191 0.99 -1.08 4.73
CA LEU A 191 2.31 -0.79 5.28
C LEU A 191 2.96 -2.07 5.86
N LEU A 192 2.22 -2.84 6.64
CA LEU A 192 2.69 -4.14 7.16
C LEU A 192 2.98 -5.14 6.05
N ALA A 193 2.20 -5.14 4.97
CA ALA A 193 2.45 -5.99 3.80
C ALA A 193 3.79 -5.62 3.14
N GLN A 194 4.09 -4.32 3.04
CA GLN A 194 5.38 -3.84 2.54
C GLN A 194 6.56 -4.22 3.45
N PHE A 195 6.39 -4.15 4.77
CA PHE A 195 7.39 -4.68 5.71
C PHE A 195 7.68 -6.18 5.45
N CYS A 196 6.63 -6.97 5.22
CA CYS A 196 6.77 -8.39 4.90
C CYS A 196 7.36 -8.64 3.50
N ALA A 197 7.02 -7.81 2.51
CA ALA A 197 7.54 -7.88 1.15
C ALA A 197 9.04 -7.64 1.09
N ASN A 198 9.52 -6.65 1.88
CA ASN A 198 10.91 -6.24 1.90
C ASN A 198 11.81 -7.08 2.83
N CYS A 199 11.28 -8.12 3.45
CA CYS A 199 12.07 -9.08 4.23
C CYS A 199 13.03 -9.86 3.31
N ARG A 200 14.29 -9.43 3.24
CA ARG A 200 15.31 -10.05 2.37
C ARG A 200 16.23 -11.01 3.12
N THR A 201 16.38 -10.85 4.44
CA THR A 201 17.29 -11.65 5.26
C THR A 201 16.55 -12.54 6.25
N ASP A 202 17.21 -13.60 6.75
CA ASP A 202 16.68 -14.40 7.86
C ASP A 202 16.54 -13.57 9.15
N GLU A 203 17.44 -12.63 9.38
CA GLU A 203 17.40 -11.74 10.54
C GLU A 203 16.16 -10.83 10.53
N ASP A 204 15.79 -10.27 9.37
CA ASP A 204 14.56 -9.48 9.23
C ASP A 204 13.32 -10.32 9.50
N ARG A 205 13.30 -11.55 8.97
CA ARG A 205 12.20 -12.50 9.18
C ARG A 205 12.09 -12.87 10.65
N ASP A 206 13.19 -13.16 11.34
CA ASP A 206 13.17 -13.52 12.75
C ASP A 206 12.73 -12.36 13.65
N ARG A 207 13.04 -11.11 13.27
CA ARG A 207 12.55 -9.91 13.97
C ARG A 207 11.05 -9.67 13.75
N LEU A 208 10.56 -9.82 12.51
CA LEU A 208 9.20 -9.46 12.13
C LEU A 208 8.18 -10.57 12.37
N ARG A 209 8.56 -11.85 12.21
CA ARG A 209 7.70 -13.03 12.40
C ARG A 209 6.95 -13.02 13.73
N PRO A 210 7.57 -12.84 14.91
CA PRO A 210 6.84 -12.88 16.17
C PRO A 210 5.86 -11.71 16.32
N ILE A 211 6.18 -10.54 15.75
CA ILE A 211 5.33 -9.36 15.88
C ILE A 211 4.13 -9.47 14.94
N ILE A 212 4.38 -9.81 13.67
CA ILE A 212 3.35 -9.81 12.63
C ILE A 212 2.49 -11.08 12.70
N SER A 213 3.01 -12.20 13.22
CA SER A 213 2.17 -13.40 13.43
C SER A 213 1.05 -13.16 14.44
N THR A 214 1.20 -12.24 15.40
CA THR A 214 0.11 -11.85 16.31
C THR A 214 -1.01 -11.11 15.58
N ALA A 215 -0.71 -10.42 14.47
CA ALA A 215 -1.68 -9.78 13.61
C ALA A 215 -2.51 -10.78 12.80
N LEU A 216 -1.95 -11.96 12.49
CA LEU A 216 -2.56 -12.92 11.59
C LEU A 216 -3.96 -13.33 12.07
N SER A 217 -4.14 -13.62 13.35
CA SER A 217 -5.45 -14.01 13.88
C SER A 217 -6.49 -12.88 13.76
N THR A 218 -6.09 -11.63 14.07
CA THR A 218 -6.96 -10.47 13.88
C THR A 218 -7.32 -10.29 12.41
N VAL A 219 -6.34 -10.29 11.52
CA VAL A 219 -6.53 -10.08 10.07
C VAL A 219 -7.47 -11.12 9.50
N LEU A 220 -7.25 -12.41 9.80
CA LEU A 220 -8.11 -13.50 9.33
C LEU A 220 -9.53 -13.37 9.88
N LYS A 221 -9.68 -13.03 11.18
CA LYS A 221 -10.99 -12.82 11.79
C LYS A 221 -11.74 -11.66 11.15
N THR A 222 -11.11 -10.49 11.00
CA THR A 222 -11.72 -9.32 10.36
C THR A 222 -12.09 -9.61 8.91
N MET A 223 -11.26 -10.35 8.17
CA MET A 223 -11.60 -10.79 6.81
C MET A 223 -12.88 -11.63 6.81
N CYS A 224 -13.03 -12.58 7.74
CA CYS A 224 -14.24 -13.40 7.87
C CYS A 224 -15.48 -12.59 8.27
N ASP A 225 -15.33 -11.64 9.19
CA ASP A 225 -16.44 -10.82 9.69
C ASP A 225 -16.89 -9.75 8.68
N THR A 226 -16.02 -9.34 7.75
CA THR A 226 -16.31 -8.30 6.75
C THR A 226 -17.21 -8.84 5.63
N GLN A 227 -18.32 -8.17 5.35
CA GLN A 227 -19.22 -8.58 4.27
C GLN A 227 -18.60 -8.32 2.88
N CYS A 228 -18.70 -9.31 1.99
CA CYS A 228 -18.30 -9.18 0.60
C CYS A 228 -19.50 -8.64 -0.21
N THR A 229 -19.62 -7.32 -0.31
CA THR A 229 -20.68 -6.67 -1.11
C THR A 229 -20.07 -5.84 -2.23
N ASN A 230 -20.81 -5.72 -3.33
CA ASN A 230 -20.38 -4.88 -4.45
C ASN A 230 -20.53 -3.39 -4.18
N ASP A 231 -21.34 -3.01 -3.21
CA ASP A 231 -21.76 -1.62 -3.00
C ASP A 231 -20.86 -0.85 -2.00
N ASP A 232 -20.02 -1.56 -1.23
CA ASP A 232 -19.12 -0.95 -0.24
C ASP A 232 -17.65 -0.99 -0.70
N ALA A 233 -17.21 0.09 -1.36
CA ALA A 233 -15.85 0.22 -1.87
C ALA A 233 -14.78 0.17 -0.77
N ASP A 234 -15.07 0.69 0.43
CA ASP A 234 -14.11 0.73 1.55
C ASP A 234 -13.93 -0.66 2.17
N SER A 235 -15.02 -1.43 2.30
CA SER A 235 -14.92 -2.85 2.70
C SER A 235 -14.11 -3.66 1.71
N TRP A 236 -14.28 -3.43 0.41
CA TRP A 236 -13.54 -4.15 -0.61
C TRP A 236 -12.04 -3.83 -0.57
N LYS A 237 -11.67 -2.56 -0.45
CA LYS A 237 -10.27 -2.13 -0.29
C LYS A 237 -9.62 -2.72 0.97
N LEU A 238 -10.38 -2.76 2.07
CA LEU A 238 -9.94 -3.39 3.31
C LEU A 238 -9.70 -4.89 3.12
N LEU A 239 -10.63 -5.62 2.51
CA LEU A 239 -10.50 -7.04 2.21
C LEU A 239 -9.28 -7.34 1.33
N GLY A 240 -9.10 -6.58 0.25
CA GLY A 240 -7.95 -6.74 -0.63
C GLY A 240 -6.62 -6.51 0.09
N SER A 241 -6.55 -5.48 0.94
CA SER A 241 -5.33 -5.17 1.70
C SER A 241 -5.04 -6.22 2.78
N TYR A 242 -6.05 -6.73 3.46
CA TYR A 242 -5.91 -7.77 4.47
C TYR A 242 -5.54 -9.13 3.85
N LEU A 243 -6.09 -9.45 2.67
CA LEU A 243 -5.70 -10.63 1.89
C LEU A 243 -4.24 -10.54 1.43
N GLY A 244 -3.83 -9.37 0.91
CA GLY A 244 -2.45 -9.10 0.53
C GLY A 244 -1.48 -9.25 1.70
N LEU A 245 -1.80 -8.64 2.84
CA LEU A 245 -1.02 -8.80 4.08
C LEU A 245 -0.93 -10.27 4.50
N THR A 246 -2.05 -10.99 4.53
CA THR A 246 -2.08 -12.43 4.87
C THR A 246 -1.16 -13.24 3.95
N LYS A 247 -1.20 -12.99 2.63
CA LYS A 247 -0.31 -13.63 1.66
C LYS A 247 1.15 -13.34 1.99
N HIS A 248 1.53 -12.09 2.26
CA HIS A 248 2.92 -11.77 2.56
C HIS A 248 3.40 -12.37 3.89
N ILE A 249 2.53 -12.40 4.91
CA ILE A 249 2.82 -13.06 6.18
C ILE A 249 3.11 -14.55 5.94
N CYS A 250 2.22 -15.25 5.23
CA CYS A 250 2.35 -16.70 5.05
C CYS A 250 3.53 -17.06 4.14
N VAL A 251 3.67 -16.37 3.00
CA VAL A 251 4.65 -16.71 1.97
C VAL A 251 6.05 -16.17 2.30
N ASN A 252 6.18 -14.92 2.77
CA ASN A 252 7.48 -14.27 2.91
C ASN A 252 8.08 -14.42 4.32
N LEU A 253 7.27 -14.42 5.38
CA LEU A 253 7.78 -14.62 6.75
C LEU A 253 7.97 -16.10 7.14
N ALA A 254 7.64 -17.02 6.22
CA ALA A 254 7.76 -18.47 6.38
C ALA A 254 7.12 -18.96 7.69
N ILE A 255 5.86 -18.60 7.92
CA ILE A 255 5.10 -19.08 9.09
C ILE A 255 4.89 -20.61 8.99
N THR A 256 4.86 -21.29 10.12
CA THR A 256 4.60 -22.74 10.17
C THR A 256 3.13 -23.08 9.98
N ALA A 257 2.84 -24.29 9.52
CA ALA A 257 1.48 -24.82 9.42
C ALA A 257 0.70 -24.67 10.74
N ASP A 258 1.35 -24.99 11.86
CA ASP A 258 0.74 -24.95 13.19
C ASP A 258 0.39 -23.53 13.63
N ALA A 259 1.25 -22.55 13.33
CA ALA A 259 1.00 -21.16 13.67
C ALA A 259 -0.17 -20.58 12.85
N PHE A 260 -0.27 -20.94 11.57
CA PHE A 260 -1.42 -20.59 10.74
C PHE A 260 -2.71 -21.25 11.25
N ALA A 261 -2.67 -22.55 11.53
CA ALA A 261 -3.81 -23.28 12.08
C ALA A 261 -4.26 -22.73 13.45
N ALA A 262 -3.32 -22.30 14.30
CA ALA A 262 -3.63 -21.63 15.56
C ALA A 262 -4.34 -20.28 15.34
N ALA A 263 -3.94 -19.50 14.34
CA ALA A 263 -4.61 -18.26 13.99
C ALA A 263 -6.04 -18.49 13.46
N VAL A 264 -6.23 -19.53 12.64
CA VAL A 264 -7.54 -19.90 12.08
C VAL A 264 -8.49 -20.47 13.14
N LYS A 265 -7.97 -21.16 14.18
CA LYS A 265 -8.81 -21.62 15.32
C LYS A 265 -9.52 -20.50 16.06
N GLY A 266 -9.06 -19.25 15.94
CA GLY A 266 -9.75 -18.07 16.47
C GLY A 266 -11.03 -17.71 15.71
N ILE A 267 -11.30 -18.31 14.54
CA ILE A 267 -12.48 -18.10 13.71
C ILE A 267 -13.55 -19.15 14.04
N PRO A 268 -14.82 -18.78 14.24
CA PRO A 268 -15.92 -19.73 14.38
C PRO A 268 -15.97 -20.71 13.19
N GLU A 269 -16.06 -22.01 13.47
CA GLU A 269 -16.03 -23.10 12.46
C GLU A 269 -14.71 -23.21 11.66
N GLY A 270 -13.65 -22.50 12.08
CA GLY A 270 -12.25 -22.73 11.72
C GLY A 270 -11.94 -22.71 10.23
N ASP A 271 -11.28 -23.77 9.76
CA ASP A 271 -10.72 -23.88 8.40
C ASP A 271 -11.77 -23.78 7.29
N HIS A 272 -12.94 -24.37 7.50
CA HIS A 272 -13.99 -24.39 6.48
C HIS A 272 -14.57 -22.99 6.24
N VAL A 273 -14.77 -22.20 7.30
CA VAL A 273 -15.27 -20.81 7.17
C VAL A 273 -14.26 -19.92 6.47
N PHE A 274 -12.97 -20.05 6.80
CA PHE A 274 -11.95 -19.26 6.11
C PHE A 274 -11.87 -19.60 4.61
N VAL A 275 -11.87 -20.88 4.26
CA VAL A 275 -11.84 -21.32 2.85
C VAL A 275 -13.10 -20.89 2.10
N THR A 276 -14.27 -20.97 2.74
CA THR A 276 -15.53 -20.45 2.19
C THR A 276 -15.44 -18.94 1.98
N LYS A 277 -14.86 -18.20 2.92
CA LYS A 277 -14.68 -16.76 2.80
C LYS A 277 -13.74 -16.39 1.65
N LEU A 278 -12.64 -17.13 1.49
CA LEU A 278 -11.72 -16.90 0.37
C LEU A 278 -12.41 -17.11 -0.98
N LYS A 279 -13.29 -18.11 -1.08
CA LYS A 279 -14.14 -18.31 -2.25
C LYS A 279 -15.11 -17.14 -2.44
N GLU A 280 -15.78 -16.67 -1.40
CA GLU A 280 -16.67 -15.49 -1.51
C GLU A 280 -15.94 -14.29 -2.09
N ILE A 281 -14.73 -14.00 -1.59
CA ILE A 281 -13.88 -12.92 -2.12
C ILE A 281 -13.60 -13.15 -3.61
N VAL A 282 -13.19 -14.36 -4.01
CA VAL A 282 -12.93 -14.71 -5.41
C VAL A 282 -14.18 -14.54 -6.29
N ASP A 283 -15.35 -15.00 -5.84
CA ASP A 283 -16.61 -14.88 -6.57
C ASP A 283 -17.03 -13.42 -6.73
N THR A 284 -16.97 -12.62 -5.66
CA THR A 284 -17.27 -11.19 -5.70
C THR A 284 -16.29 -10.46 -6.61
N CYS A 285 -15.00 -10.82 -6.58
CA CYS A 285 -13.99 -10.24 -7.46
C CYS A 285 -14.31 -10.49 -8.94
N MET A 286 -14.70 -11.72 -9.28
CA MET A 286 -15.07 -12.08 -10.65
C MET A 286 -16.35 -11.40 -11.11
N ASP A 287 -17.35 -11.27 -10.22
CA ASP A 287 -18.59 -10.56 -10.51
C ASP A 287 -18.33 -9.06 -10.74
N ARG A 288 -17.45 -8.43 -9.94
CA ARG A 288 -17.00 -7.05 -10.15
C ARG A 288 -16.28 -6.87 -11.48
N PHE A 289 -15.31 -7.74 -11.77
CA PHE A 289 -14.58 -7.73 -13.03
C PHE A 289 -15.50 -7.92 -14.25
N SER A 290 -16.55 -8.74 -14.12
CA SER A 290 -17.50 -8.99 -15.21
C SER A 290 -18.49 -7.84 -15.42
N ARG A 291 -18.82 -7.08 -14.37
CA ARG A 291 -19.76 -5.94 -14.42
C ARG A 291 -19.09 -4.64 -14.82
N ASN A 292 -17.83 -4.45 -14.45
CA ASN A 292 -17.08 -3.25 -14.78
C ASN A 292 -16.51 -3.39 -16.20
N SER A 293 -17.08 -2.64 -17.15
CA SER A 293 -16.49 -2.44 -18.48
C SER A 293 -15.48 -1.28 -18.48
N CYS A 294 -15.04 -0.80 -17.32
CA CYS A 294 -14.23 0.41 -17.16
C CYS A 294 -12.86 0.10 -16.54
N VAL A 295 -11.84 0.71 -17.14
CA VAL A 295 -10.43 0.31 -17.12
C VAL A 295 -9.71 0.57 -15.80
N ASP A 296 -10.32 1.26 -14.82
CA ASP A 296 -9.62 1.76 -13.63
C ASP A 296 -9.79 0.91 -12.35
N SER A 297 -10.70 -0.09 -12.33
CA SER A 297 -10.96 -0.93 -11.13
C SER A 297 -10.40 -2.36 -11.23
N ASP A 298 -9.89 -2.71 -12.40
CA ASP A 298 -9.63 -4.11 -12.75
C ASP A 298 -8.26 -4.57 -12.23
N ASP A 299 -7.32 -3.63 -12.06
CA ASP A 299 -5.99 -3.88 -11.48
C ASP A 299 -6.10 -4.45 -10.06
N ASP A 300 -6.98 -3.87 -9.22
CA ASP A 300 -7.25 -4.36 -7.86
C ASP A 300 -7.80 -5.80 -7.90
N CYS A 301 -8.64 -6.11 -8.88
CA CYS A 301 -9.21 -7.44 -9.05
C CYS A 301 -8.13 -8.47 -9.39
N LEU A 302 -7.21 -8.14 -10.30
CA LEU A 302 -6.10 -9.03 -10.64
C LEU A 302 -5.17 -9.26 -9.44
N VAL A 303 -4.83 -8.20 -8.69
CA VAL A 303 -3.99 -8.30 -7.49
C VAL A 303 -4.64 -9.18 -6.41
N ILE A 304 -5.95 -9.04 -6.20
CA ILE A 304 -6.73 -9.89 -5.29
C ILE A 304 -6.70 -11.35 -5.74
N MET A 305 -6.92 -11.62 -7.04
CA MET A 305 -6.91 -12.99 -7.57
C MET A 305 -5.55 -13.66 -7.47
N LYS A 306 -4.46 -12.94 -7.78
CA LYS A 306 -3.09 -13.43 -7.59
C LYS A 306 -2.80 -13.71 -6.12
N SER A 307 -3.23 -12.83 -5.22
CA SER A 307 -3.06 -13.01 -3.78
C SER A 307 -3.81 -14.23 -3.25
N ALA A 308 -5.06 -14.44 -3.69
CA ALA A 308 -5.86 -15.60 -3.36
C ALA A 308 -5.23 -16.90 -3.88
N ALA A 309 -4.76 -16.93 -5.13
CA ALA A 309 -4.11 -18.09 -5.72
C ALA A 309 -2.79 -18.45 -5.00
N LYS A 310 -1.96 -17.44 -4.69
CA LYS A 310 -0.70 -17.62 -3.92
C LYS A 310 -0.98 -18.17 -2.52
N LEU A 311 -1.96 -17.61 -1.81
CA LEU A 311 -2.33 -18.06 -0.48
C LEU A 311 -2.89 -19.48 -0.51
N ALA A 312 -3.80 -19.79 -1.43
CA ALA A 312 -4.35 -21.15 -1.59
C ALA A 312 -3.24 -22.18 -1.87
N THR A 313 -2.31 -21.85 -2.78
CA THR A 313 -1.14 -22.69 -3.08
C THR A 313 -0.31 -22.95 -1.84
N TRP A 314 0.02 -21.90 -1.10
CA TRP A 314 0.79 -22.01 0.13
C TRP A 314 0.08 -22.89 1.17
N MET A 315 -1.22 -22.71 1.37
CA MET A 315 -2.03 -23.51 2.30
C MET A 315 -2.03 -24.99 1.92
N MET A 316 -2.22 -25.32 0.64
CA MET A 316 -2.24 -26.70 0.15
C MET A 316 -0.87 -27.39 0.25
N LYS A 317 0.21 -26.66 -0.02
CA LYS A 317 1.59 -27.18 0.13
C LYS A 317 1.95 -27.41 1.59
N THR A 318 1.49 -26.52 2.47
CA THR A 318 1.83 -26.51 3.90
C THR A 318 0.99 -27.53 4.69
N ASN A 319 -0.29 -27.68 4.34
CA ASN A 319 -1.18 -28.70 4.90
C ASN A 319 -2.12 -29.26 3.83
N ARG A 320 -1.94 -30.55 3.50
CA ARG A 320 -2.69 -31.25 2.44
C ARG A 320 -4.19 -31.38 2.72
N ASP A 321 -4.64 -31.21 3.95
CA ASP A 321 -6.08 -31.25 4.26
C ASP A 321 -6.83 -30.06 3.62
N TYR A 322 -6.16 -28.92 3.40
CA TYR A 322 -6.76 -27.78 2.69
C TYR A 322 -7.16 -28.09 1.26
N ILE A 323 -6.53 -29.07 0.60
CA ILE A 323 -6.92 -29.47 -0.75
C ILE A 323 -8.38 -29.99 -0.74
N LYS A 324 -8.78 -30.76 0.28
CA LYS A 324 -10.16 -31.27 0.40
C LYS A 324 -11.14 -30.12 0.57
N TYR A 325 -10.83 -29.15 1.44
CA TYR A 325 -11.68 -27.98 1.66
C TYR A 325 -11.82 -27.14 0.38
N PHE A 326 -10.71 -26.88 -0.32
CA PHE A 326 -10.73 -26.11 -1.56
C PHE A 326 -11.48 -26.80 -2.70
N CYS A 327 -11.38 -28.12 -2.82
CA CYS A 327 -12.18 -28.90 -3.75
C CYS A 327 -13.68 -28.87 -3.40
N GLN A 328 -14.03 -29.00 -2.12
CA GLN A 328 -15.43 -28.98 -1.66
C GLN A 328 -16.13 -27.67 -1.99
N VAL A 329 -15.44 -26.54 -1.80
CA VAL A 329 -16.02 -25.22 -2.10
C VAL A 329 -15.85 -24.83 -3.57
N ASN A 330 -15.15 -25.61 -4.37
CA ASN A 330 -14.93 -25.34 -5.79
C ASN A 330 -14.19 -24.01 -6.09
N ILE A 331 -13.16 -23.68 -5.30
CA ILE A 331 -12.37 -22.47 -5.57
C ILE A 331 -11.48 -22.64 -6.82
N LEU A 332 -11.08 -23.88 -7.13
CA LEU A 332 -10.13 -24.19 -8.19
C LEU A 332 -10.69 -23.84 -9.56
N GLU A 333 -11.93 -24.24 -9.84
CA GLU A 333 -12.61 -23.88 -11.09
C GLU A 333 -12.80 -22.36 -11.21
N LYS A 334 -12.98 -21.65 -10.09
CA LYS A 334 -13.13 -20.20 -10.07
C LYS A 334 -11.82 -19.47 -10.40
N LEU A 335 -10.71 -19.92 -9.82
CA LEU A 335 -9.38 -19.39 -10.14
C LEU A 335 -8.99 -19.70 -11.59
N GLU A 336 -9.38 -20.87 -12.11
CA GLU A 336 -9.18 -21.22 -13.52
C GLU A 336 -10.00 -20.34 -14.46
N ALA A 337 -11.29 -20.12 -14.17
CA ALA A 337 -12.12 -19.20 -14.93
C ALA A 337 -11.55 -17.78 -14.93
N ALA A 338 -11.00 -17.32 -13.80
CA ALA A 338 -10.36 -16.03 -13.68
C ALA A 338 -9.08 -15.90 -14.50
N THR A 339 -8.29 -16.97 -14.58
CA THR A 339 -7.10 -17.03 -15.43
C THR A 339 -7.44 -16.71 -16.88
N VAL A 340 -8.55 -17.26 -17.39
CA VAL A 340 -9.03 -16.99 -18.74
C VAL A 340 -9.58 -15.57 -18.86
N ALA A 341 -10.41 -15.14 -17.90
CA ALA A 341 -11.08 -13.84 -17.94
C ALA A 341 -10.09 -12.65 -17.85
N MET A 342 -9.06 -12.78 -17.03
CA MET A 342 -8.11 -11.69 -16.74
C MET A 342 -6.83 -11.74 -17.57
N ALA A 343 -6.68 -12.70 -18.49
CA ALA A 343 -5.46 -12.89 -19.28
C ALA A 343 -5.04 -11.63 -20.06
N ASN A 344 -6.00 -10.91 -20.65
CA ASN A 344 -5.72 -9.69 -21.42
C ASN A 344 -5.31 -8.53 -20.52
N LEU A 345 -5.93 -8.41 -19.35
CA LEU A 345 -5.58 -7.41 -18.33
C LEU A 345 -4.17 -7.67 -17.81
N GLU A 346 -3.86 -8.91 -17.43
CA GLU A 346 -2.53 -9.27 -16.95
C GLU A 346 -1.46 -9.00 -18.00
N LYS A 347 -1.75 -9.33 -19.27
CA LYS A 347 -0.86 -9.00 -20.40
C LYS A 347 -0.67 -7.49 -20.56
N TYR A 348 -1.73 -6.70 -20.42
CA TYR A 348 -1.66 -5.25 -20.46
C TYR A 348 -0.77 -4.71 -19.33
N MET A 349 -0.99 -5.14 -18.09
CA MET A 349 -0.20 -4.71 -16.93
C MET A 349 1.28 -5.11 -17.02
N LEU A 350 1.59 -6.28 -17.57
CA LEU A 350 2.97 -6.71 -17.82
C LEU A 350 3.67 -5.80 -18.84
N LEU A 351 2.95 -5.36 -19.87
CA LEU A 351 3.50 -4.51 -20.93
C LEU A 351 3.65 -3.05 -20.49
N THR A 352 2.83 -2.59 -19.55
CA THR A 352 2.84 -1.21 -19.04
C THR A 352 3.63 -1.03 -17.74
N GLY A 353 4.17 -2.11 -17.16
CA GLY A 353 4.87 -2.05 -15.88
C GLY A 353 3.94 -1.76 -14.69
N GLY A 354 2.64 -2.02 -14.83
CA GLY A 354 1.60 -1.67 -13.85
C GLY A 354 1.58 -2.51 -12.56
N PHE A 355 2.59 -3.34 -12.30
CA PHE A 355 2.66 -4.11 -11.06
C PHE A 355 3.20 -3.22 -9.92
N PRO A 356 2.51 -3.14 -8.76
CA PRO A 356 2.99 -2.36 -7.61
C PRO A 356 4.27 -2.88 -6.94
N ASP A 357 4.80 -4.02 -7.38
CA ASP A 357 5.86 -4.74 -6.67
C ASP A 357 7.04 -5.03 -7.62
N GLU A 358 7.99 -4.09 -7.69
CA GLU A 358 9.25 -4.24 -8.45
C GLU A 358 10.13 -5.39 -7.91
N SER A 359 9.80 -5.97 -6.75
CA SER A 359 10.48 -7.16 -6.22
C SER A 359 10.10 -8.46 -6.97
N GLU A 360 9.01 -8.46 -7.74
CA GLU A 360 8.61 -9.56 -8.62
C GLU A 360 9.28 -9.46 -10.00
N LEU A 361 10.61 -9.28 -10.04
CA LEU A 361 11.41 -9.22 -11.27
C LEU A 361 11.32 -10.51 -12.13
N HIS A 362 10.57 -11.52 -11.70
CA HIS A 362 10.15 -12.73 -12.42
C HIS A 362 8.64 -12.98 -12.21
N GLY A 363 7.80 -11.99 -12.52
CA GLY A 363 6.36 -11.95 -12.23
C GLY A 363 5.61 -13.24 -12.58
N GLU A 364 5.29 -14.03 -11.54
CA GLU A 364 4.41 -15.19 -11.67
C GLU A 364 3.06 -14.71 -12.19
N THR A 365 2.64 -15.23 -13.34
CA THR A 365 1.32 -14.94 -13.91
C THR A 365 0.23 -15.68 -13.14
N LEU A 366 -1.02 -15.23 -13.24
CA LEU A 366 -2.14 -15.98 -12.68
C LEU A 366 -2.20 -17.41 -13.26
N SER A 367 -1.85 -17.57 -14.54
CA SER A 367 -1.69 -18.89 -15.18
C SER A 367 -0.62 -19.75 -14.51
N SER A 368 0.57 -19.21 -14.27
CA SER A 368 1.66 -19.92 -13.57
C SER A 368 1.26 -20.32 -12.15
N LEU A 369 0.53 -19.46 -11.44
CA LEU A 369 0.01 -19.77 -10.12
C LEU A 369 -1.03 -20.89 -10.18
N MET A 370 -1.92 -20.84 -11.17
CA MET A 370 -2.93 -21.87 -11.37
C MET A 370 -2.31 -23.24 -11.73
N GLU A 371 -1.21 -23.26 -12.48
CA GLU A 371 -0.44 -24.49 -12.70
C GLU A 371 0.09 -25.04 -11.38
N SER A 372 0.67 -24.20 -10.51
CA SER A 372 1.16 -24.65 -9.20
C SER A 372 0.03 -25.14 -8.28
N VAL A 373 -1.15 -24.52 -8.36
CA VAL A 373 -2.36 -24.99 -7.70
C VAL A 373 -2.73 -26.40 -8.18
N LYS A 374 -2.79 -26.62 -9.51
CA LYS A 374 -3.14 -27.92 -10.11
C LYS A 374 -2.13 -29.01 -9.78
N ASP A 375 -0.84 -28.68 -9.78
CA ASP A 375 0.23 -29.60 -9.39
C ASP A 375 0.06 -30.07 -7.94
N SER A 376 -0.29 -29.15 -7.04
CA SER A 376 -0.50 -29.46 -5.62
C SER A 376 -1.68 -30.43 -5.41
N VAL A 377 -2.74 -30.30 -6.21
CA VAL A 377 -3.90 -31.21 -6.19
C VAL A 377 -3.52 -32.58 -6.78
N SER A 378 -2.80 -32.59 -7.90
CA SER A 378 -2.40 -33.82 -8.60
C SER A 378 -1.47 -34.70 -7.76
N GLN A 379 -0.56 -34.08 -6.99
CA GLN A 379 0.36 -34.77 -6.07
C GLN A 379 -0.31 -35.41 -4.85
N GLN A 380 -1.60 -35.15 -4.60
CA GLN A 380 -2.37 -35.82 -3.55
C GLN A 380 -3.18 -37.01 -4.09
N GLN A 381 -3.50 -37.02 -5.39
CA GLN A 381 -4.28 -38.07 -6.04
C GLN A 381 -3.41 -39.22 -6.57
N ALA A 382 -2.11 -38.99 -6.72
CA ALA A 382 -1.07 -40.01 -6.95
C ALA A 382 -0.56 -40.56 -5.61
#